data_AF-A0A3M0GX44-F1
#
_entry.id   AF-A0A3M0GX44-F1
#
_cell.length_a   1.000
_cell.length_b   1.000
_cell.length_c   1.000
_cell.angle_alpha   90.00
_cell.angle_beta   90.00
_cell.angle_gamma   90.00
#
_symmetry.space_group_name_H-M   'P 1'
#
loop_
_entity.id
_entity.type
_entity.pdbx_description
1 polymer ?
#
loop_
_entity_poly.entity_id
_entity_poly.type
_entity_poly.pdbx_seq_one_letter_code
_entity_poly.pdbx_strand_id
1 'polypeptide(L)'
;MTDATTATRYANALVGVAAGDAWGYQVEFTQYANMPSYPVAPPPKLWRISDDTQMTFAVHDALVDVDDIDDIDAVTAALTARFQEWKASPQNYRAPGRTCMGSLTNLAAGARWYEKDGAITSAGCGAVMRLVPTAFADDAHWLGLTALQALITHNHPRAVTSALLLADAVRNAPARAGNLLIFAMAEAAALYDGTSAWLEDSYLRRVLAPLTDDVAGYLVAGLDDRVTDALTAALTAQREIRGLDPVEYGDPCFGIGQGWESATAVALALLVADQATGPNAPLTPADGLGWAATSNGDSDSIASMAGALIGAASSEPFFWTSTAGLDLKFERRYAKALTLAARSQVSAGGAARTAKKVAAGPV
;
A
#
# COMPACT_ATOMS: atom_id res chain seq x y z
N MET A 1 10.17 5.99 20.04
CA MET A 1 9.04 6.93 20.15
C MET A 1 8.85 7.53 18.77
N THR A 2 7.73 7.23 18.10
CA THR A 2 7.37 7.83 16.82
C THR A 2 7.10 9.32 17.00
N ASP A 3 7.68 10.16 16.15
CA ASP A 3 7.42 11.61 16.14
C ASP A 3 5.92 11.88 15.89
N ALA A 4 5.36 12.92 16.53
CA ALA A 4 3.95 13.30 16.38
C ALA A 4 3.59 13.62 14.92
N THR A 5 4.57 14.12 14.16
CA THR A 5 4.48 14.32 12.71
C THR A 5 4.29 13.00 11.97
N THR A 6 5.11 11.99 12.28
CA THR A 6 5.01 10.65 11.69
C THR A 6 3.69 9.98 12.04
N ALA A 7 3.24 10.11 13.28
CA ALA A 7 1.96 9.56 13.72
C ALA A 7 0.76 10.15 12.96
N THR A 8 0.80 11.46 12.70
CA THR A 8 -0.24 12.17 11.94
C THR A 8 -0.24 11.76 10.46
N ARG A 9 0.95 11.66 9.86
CA ARG A 9 1.10 11.18 8.47
C ARG A 9 0.60 9.75 8.31
N TYR A 10 0.87 8.87 9.28
CA TYR A 10 0.37 7.51 9.26
C TYR A 10 -1.16 7.47 9.29
N ALA A 11 -1.78 8.26 10.19
CA ALA A 11 -3.23 8.38 10.26
C ALA A 11 -3.83 8.91 8.94
N ASN A 12 -3.21 9.92 8.35
CA ASN A 12 -3.63 10.48 7.06
C ASN A 12 -3.49 9.46 5.92
N ALA A 13 -2.43 8.66 5.90
CA ALA A 13 -2.22 7.60 4.91
C ALA A 13 -3.28 6.49 5.06
N LEU A 14 -3.58 6.02 6.28
CA LEU A 14 -4.63 5.03 6.54
C LEU A 14 -6.02 5.51 6.12
N VAL A 15 -6.36 6.77 6.42
CA VAL A 15 -7.62 7.37 5.97
C VAL A 15 -7.64 7.51 4.45
N GLY A 16 -6.50 7.83 3.83
CA GLY A 16 -6.35 7.93 2.39
C GLY A 16 -6.57 6.59 1.68
N VAL A 17 -5.98 5.50 2.20
CA VAL A 17 -6.28 4.12 1.77
C VAL A 17 -7.78 3.88 1.78
N ALA A 18 -8.43 4.08 2.93
CA ALA A 18 -9.85 3.78 3.08
C ALA A 18 -10.75 4.67 2.21
N ALA A 19 -10.42 5.95 2.06
CA ALA A 19 -11.16 6.87 1.22
C ALA A 19 -11.01 6.50 -0.26
N GLY A 20 -9.79 6.24 -0.71
CA GLY A 20 -9.49 5.85 -2.09
C GLY A 20 -10.14 4.54 -2.48
N ASP A 21 -9.94 3.51 -1.66
CA ASP A 21 -10.61 2.21 -1.76
C ASP A 21 -12.12 2.42 -1.93
N ALA A 22 -12.79 3.04 -0.96
CA ALA A 22 -14.25 3.18 -1.02
C ALA A 22 -14.77 4.01 -2.20
N TRP A 23 -13.98 4.97 -2.69
CA TRP A 23 -14.33 5.78 -3.86
C TRP A 23 -14.19 4.96 -5.14
N GLY A 24 -13.08 4.24 -5.32
CA GLY A 24 -12.85 3.37 -6.47
C GLY A 24 -13.78 2.16 -6.48
N TYR A 25 -14.07 1.58 -5.31
CA TYR A 25 -14.88 0.38 -5.17
C TYR A 25 -16.32 0.57 -5.67
N GLN A 26 -16.83 1.81 -5.64
CA GLN A 26 -18.17 2.12 -6.15
C GLN A 26 -18.31 1.94 -7.67
N VAL A 27 -17.18 1.98 -8.40
CA VAL A 27 -17.10 1.82 -9.85
C VAL A 27 -16.20 0.66 -10.27
N GLU A 28 -15.79 -0.20 -9.32
CA GLU A 28 -15.01 -1.39 -9.62
C GLU A 28 -15.70 -2.24 -10.69
N PHE A 29 -14.92 -2.77 -11.64
CA PHE A 29 -15.40 -3.49 -12.83
C PHE A 29 -16.26 -2.69 -13.81
N THR A 30 -16.38 -1.37 -13.64
CA THR A 30 -17.03 -0.47 -14.60
C THR A 30 -16.00 0.03 -15.60
N GLN A 31 -16.20 -0.30 -16.88
CA GLN A 31 -15.35 0.26 -17.93
C GLN A 31 -15.44 1.78 -17.97
N TYR A 32 -14.32 2.45 -18.19
CA TYR A 32 -14.21 3.92 -18.16
C TYR A 32 -15.25 4.63 -19.04
N ALA A 33 -15.49 4.12 -20.25
CA ALA A 33 -16.50 4.68 -21.17
C ALA A 33 -17.95 4.63 -20.65
N ASN A 34 -18.21 3.79 -19.64
CA ASN A 34 -19.51 3.60 -19.00
C ASN A 34 -19.60 4.25 -17.61
N MET A 35 -18.57 4.97 -17.17
CA MET A 35 -18.59 5.65 -15.88
C MET A 35 -19.64 6.78 -15.86
N PRO A 36 -20.27 7.02 -14.70
CA PRO A 36 -21.42 7.93 -14.61
C PRO A 36 -21.07 9.41 -14.81
N SER A 37 -19.82 9.78 -14.56
CA SER A 37 -19.30 11.14 -14.71
C SER A 37 -17.78 11.12 -14.84
N TYR A 38 -17.21 12.23 -15.30
CA TYR A 38 -15.77 12.48 -15.26
C TYR A 38 -15.47 13.79 -14.52
N PRO A 39 -14.67 13.77 -13.44
CA PRO A 39 -14.35 12.57 -12.66
C PRO A 39 -15.60 11.96 -12.01
N VAL A 40 -15.49 10.71 -11.55
CA VAL A 40 -16.50 10.02 -10.73
C VAL A 40 -16.69 10.77 -9.41
N ALA A 41 -17.93 11.13 -9.10
CA ALA A 41 -18.26 11.83 -7.84
C ALA A 41 -17.97 10.96 -6.59
N PRO A 42 -17.70 11.57 -5.42
CA PRO A 42 -17.49 10.82 -4.18
C PRO A 42 -18.74 10.02 -3.77
N PRO A 43 -18.58 8.90 -3.03
CA PRO A 43 -19.70 8.12 -2.54
C PRO A 43 -20.73 8.99 -1.78
N PRO A 44 -22.01 9.01 -2.19
CA PRO A 44 -22.96 10.03 -1.73
C PRO A 44 -23.47 9.82 -0.29
N LYS A 45 -23.27 8.64 0.31
CA LYS A 45 -23.82 8.30 1.64
C LYS A 45 -22.87 7.47 2.50
N LEU A 46 -22.43 6.33 1.98
CA LEU A 46 -21.61 5.36 2.70
C LEU A 46 -20.38 5.06 1.87
N TRP A 47 -19.21 5.28 2.47
CA TRP A 47 -17.92 4.92 1.92
C TRP A 47 -17.65 3.46 2.29
N ARG A 48 -18.11 2.55 1.43
CA ARG A 48 -17.94 1.11 1.60
C ARG A 48 -16.57 0.71 1.05
N ILE A 49 -15.73 0.18 1.93
CA ILE A 49 -14.36 -0.27 1.61
C ILE A 49 -14.35 -1.71 1.04
N SER A 50 -13.29 -2.10 0.32
CA SER A 50 -13.05 -3.40 -0.33
C SER A 50 -12.10 -4.29 0.49
N ASP A 51 -11.38 -5.22 -0.12
CA ASP A 51 -10.32 -6.00 0.52
C ASP A 51 -9.04 -5.19 0.76
N ASP A 52 -8.76 -4.14 0.00
CA ASP A 52 -7.66 -3.18 0.19
C ASP A 52 -7.51 -2.71 1.64
N THR A 53 -8.55 -2.04 2.14
CA THR A 53 -8.55 -1.51 3.51
C THR A 53 -8.58 -2.64 4.53
N GLN A 54 -9.28 -3.74 4.25
CA GLN A 54 -9.37 -4.87 5.19
C GLN A 54 -8.02 -5.52 5.41
N MET A 55 -7.29 -5.79 4.31
CA MET A 55 -5.97 -6.37 4.38
C MET A 55 -4.94 -5.38 4.93
N THR A 56 -5.11 -4.08 4.70
CA THR A 56 -4.30 -3.04 5.36
C THR A 56 -4.42 -3.12 6.88
N PHE A 57 -5.64 -3.28 7.42
CA PHE A 57 -5.81 -3.51 8.85
C PHE A 57 -5.24 -4.84 9.32
N ALA A 58 -5.35 -5.91 8.53
CA ALA A 58 -4.75 -7.18 8.88
C ALA A 58 -3.21 -7.08 9.01
N VAL A 59 -2.55 -6.32 8.12
CA VAL A 59 -1.11 -6.02 8.24
C VAL A 59 -0.85 -5.17 9.49
N HIS A 60 -1.61 -4.11 9.74
CA HIS A 60 -1.45 -3.27 10.93
C HIS A 60 -1.57 -4.09 12.23
N ASP A 61 -2.65 -4.86 12.36
CA ASP A 61 -2.93 -5.65 13.56
C ASP A 61 -1.84 -6.70 13.78
N ALA A 62 -1.34 -7.34 12.71
CA ALA A 62 -0.23 -8.28 12.81
C ALA A 62 1.04 -7.64 13.37
N LEU A 63 1.40 -6.44 12.90
CA LEU A 63 2.58 -5.73 13.41
C LEU A 63 2.41 -5.23 14.85
N VAL A 64 1.18 -4.97 15.29
CA VAL A 64 0.86 -4.60 16.68
C VAL A 64 0.86 -5.82 17.62
N ASP A 65 0.55 -7.02 17.11
CA ASP A 65 0.51 -8.24 17.91
C ASP A 65 1.89 -8.85 18.17
N VAL A 66 2.88 -8.56 17.33
CA VAL A 66 4.23 -9.13 17.44
C VAL A 66 5.00 -8.43 18.55
N ASP A 67 5.48 -9.22 19.53
CA ASP A 67 6.30 -8.70 20.64
C ASP A 67 7.75 -8.43 20.20
N ASP A 68 8.32 -9.28 19.34
CA ASP A 68 9.68 -9.16 18.81
C ASP A 68 9.68 -9.15 17.28
N ILE A 69 9.89 -7.96 16.70
CA ILE A 69 9.88 -7.77 15.25
C ILE A 69 11.15 -8.34 14.57
N ASP A 70 12.23 -8.56 15.34
CA ASP A 70 13.46 -9.18 14.83
C ASP A 70 13.26 -10.68 14.57
N ASP A 71 12.25 -11.31 15.19
CA ASP A 71 11.84 -12.69 14.93
C ASP A 71 10.91 -12.75 13.70
N ILE A 72 11.52 -12.96 12.54
CA ILE A 72 10.82 -13.08 11.25
C ILE A 72 9.78 -14.21 11.25
N ASP A 73 10.00 -15.29 12.00
CA ASP A 73 9.03 -16.40 12.08
C ASP A 73 7.81 -15.97 12.90
N ALA A 74 8.02 -15.23 14.00
CA ALA A 74 6.91 -14.64 14.77
C ALA A 74 6.11 -13.63 13.95
N VAL A 75 6.78 -12.76 13.18
CA VAL A 75 6.12 -11.81 12.25
C VAL A 75 5.34 -12.56 11.17
N THR A 76 5.95 -13.59 10.56
CA THR A 76 5.31 -14.42 9.53
C THR A 76 4.05 -15.09 10.08
N ALA A 77 4.13 -15.63 11.30
CA ALA A 77 3.00 -16.27 11.97
C ALA A 77 1.85 -15.27 12.25
N ALA A 78 2.16 -14.07 12.74
CA ALA A 78 1.16 -13.04 13.00
C ALA A 78 0.47 -12.54 11.72
N LEU A 79 1.24 -12.24 10.66
CA LEU A 79 0.71 -11.86 9.35
C LEU A 79 -0.20 -12.96 8.78
N THR A 80 0.27 -14.20 8.81
CA THR A 80 -0.50 -15.35 8.33
C THR A 80 -1.79 -15.50 9.13
N ALA A 81 -1.74 -15.42 10.47
CA ALA A 81 -2.92 -15.51 11.33
C ALA A 81 -3.96 -14.43 11.00
N ARG A 82 -3.55 -13.15 10.90
CA ARG A 82 -4.46 -12.05 10.55
C ARG A 82 -5.04 -12.17 9.14
N PHE A 83 -4.27 -12.66 8.17
CA PHE A 83 -4.80 -12.95 6.84
C PHE A 83 -5.77 -14.13 6.83
N GLN A 84 -5.56 -15.17 7.64
CA GLN A 84 -6.53 -16.26 7.79
C GLN A 84 -7.83 -15.82 8.49
N GLU A 85 -7.72 -14.98 9.51
CA GLU A 85 -8.87 -14.36 10.18
C GLU A 85 -9.70 -13.52 9.19
N TRP A 86 -9.02 -12.70 8.38
CA TRP A 86 -9.66 -11.96 7.29
C TRP A 86 -10.32 -12.92 6.28
N LYS A 87 -9.60 -13.96 5.84
CA LYS A 87 -10.10 -14.94 4.87
C LYS A 87 -11.38 -15.64 5.35
N ALA A 88 -11.46 -15.96 6.63
CA ALA A 88 -12.61 -16.61 7.27
C ALA A 88 -13.75 -15.63 7.61
N SER A 89 -13.52 -14.32 7.49
CA SER A 89 -14.51 -13.29 7.82
C SER A 89 -15.72 -13.36 6.88
N PRO A 90 -16.95 -13.23 7.40
CA PRO A 90 -18.14 -13.11 6.55
C PRO A 90 -18.17 -11.80 5.73
N GLN A 91 -17.15 -10.93 5.88
CA GLN A 91 -16.99 -9.70 5.11
C GLN A 91 -16.00 -9.85 3.95
N ASN A 92 -15.37 -11.02 3.81
CA ASN A 92 -14.52 -11.36 2.68
C ASN A 92 -15.33 -11.77 1.44
N TYR A 93 -16.13 -10.81 0.93
CA TYR A 93 -16.89 -10.93 -0.31
C TYR A 93 -16.72 -9.68 -1.21
N ARG A 94 -15.72 -8.85 -0.89
CA ARG A 94 -15.49 -7.54 -1.51
C ARG A 94 -14.23 -7.61 -2.35
N ALA A 95 -14.35 -8.28 -3.50
CA ALA A 95 -13.32 -8.44 -4.51
C ALA A 95 -11.99 -9.17 -4.16
N PRO A 96 -11.95 -10.15 -3.22
CA PRO A 96 -10.69 -10.81 -2.89
C PRO A 96 -10.04 -11.49 -4.10
N GLY A 97 -8.76 -11.18 -4.34
CA GLY A 97 -7.98 -11.74 -5.44
C GLY A 97 -7.76 -13.27 -5.32
N ARG A 98 -7.90 -13.98 -6.45
CA ARG A 98 -7.70 -15.45 -6.52
C ARG A 98 -6.32 -15.90 -6.03
N THR A 99 -5.27 -15.16 -6.39
CA THR A 99 -3.90 -15.44 -5.95
C THR A 99 -3.79 -15.42 -4.43
N CYS A 100 -4.27 -14.35 -3.78
CA CYS A 100 -4.24 -14.22 -2.33
C CYS A 100 -4.99 -15.38 -1.66
N MET A 101 -6.20 -15.65 -2.10
CA MET A 101 -7.04 -16.72 -1.54
C MET A 101 -6.46 -18.12 -1.73
N GLY A 102 -5.80 -18.37 -2.87
CA GLY A 102 -5.07 -19.60 -3.14
C GLY A 102 -3.87 -19.77 -2.22
N SER A 103 -3.00 -18.76 -2.13
CA SER A 103 -1.84 -18.75 -1.23
C SER A 103 -2.25 -19.00 0.22
N LEU A 104 -3.28 -18.30 0.72
CA LEU A 104 -3.78 -18.52 2.08
C LEU A 104 -4.35 -19.93 2.27
N THR A 105 -4.94 -20.54 1.24
CA THR A 105 -5.39 -21.94 1.32
C THR A 105 -4.20 -22.90 1.44
N ASN A 106 -3.13 -22.65 0.69
CA ASN A 106 -1.90 -23.44 0.77
C ASN A 106 -1.22 -23.32 2.15
N LEU A 107 -1.10 -22.10 2.69
CA LEU A 107 -0.53 -21.88 4.02
C LEU A 107 -1.38 -22.53 5.12
N ALA A 108 -2.72 -22.50 5.00
CA ALA A 108 -3.60 -23.19 5.94
C ALA A 108 -3.44 -24.73 5.90
N ALA A 109 -2.97 -25.27 4.78
CA ALA A 109 -2.63 -26.69 4.64
C ALA A 109 -1.24 -27.05 5.19
N GLY A 110 -0.48 -26.08 5.69
CA GLY A 110 0.82 -26.28 6.33
C GLY A 110 2.03 -26.00 5.44
N ALA A 111 1.84 -25.55 4.19
CA ALA A 111 2.93 -25.13 3.33
C ALA A 111 3.58 -23.85 3.88
N ARG A 112 4.90 -23.72 3.74
CA ARG A 112 5.62 -22.48 4.06
C ARG A 112 5.57 -21.55 2.86
N TRP A 113 5.49 -20.23 3.10
CA TRP A 113 5.26 -19.27 2.02
C TRP A 113 6.31 -19.30 0.90
N TYR A 114 7.57 -19.61 1.23
CA TYR A 114 8.67 -19.71 0.27
C TYR A 114 8.74 -21.06 -0.47
N GLU A 115 7.92 -22.05 -0.09
CA GLU A 115 7.87 -23.33 -0.79
C GLU A 115 7.09 -23.22 -2.10
N LYS A 116 7.36 -24.14 -3.03
CA LYS A 116 6.74 -24.17 -4.36
C LYS A 116 5.21 -24.32 -4.30
N ASP A 117 4.72 -25.04 -3.30
CA ASP A 117 3.30 -25.25 -3.00
C ASP A 117 2.76 -24.28 -1.94
N GLY A 118 3.56 -23.31 -1.50
CA GLY A 118 3.20 -22.26 -0.56
C GLY A 118 2.51 -21.08 -1.21
N ALA A 119 3.11 -19.88 -1.11
CA ALA A 119 2.55 -18.70 -1.74
C ALA A 119 2.69 -18.78 -3.26
N ILE A 120 1.60 -18.47 -3.97
CA ILE A 120 1.52 -18.53 -5.43
C ILE A 120 2.45 -17.49 -6.06
N THR A 121 3.24 -17.92 -7.04
CA THR A 121 4.06 -17.04 -7.88
C THR A 121 3.18 -16.23 -8.83
N SER A 122 2.81 -15.03 -8.39
CA SER A 122 2.00 -14.07 -9.14
C SER A 122 2.29 -12.67 -8.61
N ALA A 123 2.21 -11.67 -9.49
CA ALA A 123 2.49 -10.27 -9.17
C ALA A 123 1.24 -9.39 -9.21
N GLY A 124 0.13 -9.89 -8.67
CA GLY A 124 -1.10 -9.10 -8.50
C GLY A 124 -0.90 -7.88 -7.57
N CYS A 125 -1.72 -6.85 -7.78
CA CYS A 125 -1.74 -5.62 -6.97
C CYS A 125 -2.03 -5.87 -5.47
N GLY A 126 -2.63 -7.00 -5.11
CA GLY A 126 -2.90 -7.38 -3.73
C GLY A 126 -1.65 -7.38 -2.83
N ALA A 127 -0.46 -7.53 -3.42
CA ALA A 127 0.82 -7.41 -2.72
C ALA A 127 1.16 -5.98 -2.28
N VAL A 128 0.67 -4.97 -2.99
CA VAL A 128 1.05 -3.56 -2.81
C VAL A 128 -0.04 -2.72 -2.16
N MET A 129 -1.32 -3.05 -2.37
CA MET A 129 -2.47 -2.26 -1.91
C MET A 129 -2.57 -2.09 -0.38
N ARG A 130 -1.93 -2.99 0.38
CA ARG A 130 -2.07 -3.11 1.84
C ARG A 130 -0.84 -2.70 2.65
N LEU A 131 0.22 -2.22 2.00
CA LEU A 131 1.57 -2.14 2.60
C LEU A 131 1.78 -0.94 3.53
N VAL A 132 0.83 -0.01 3.62
CA VAL A 132 1.02 1.26 4.37
C VAL A 132 1.57 1.06 5.79
N PRO A 133 1.13 0.07 6.60
CA PRO A 133 1.72 -0.16 7.92
C PRO A 133 3.22 -0.47 7.89
N THR A 134 3.71 -1.23 6.90
CA THR A 134 5.14 -1.58 6.83
C THR A 134 6.00 -0.39 6.38
N ALA A 135 5.47 0.51 5.55
CA ALA A 135 6.15 1.74 5.15
C ALA A 135 6.43 2.70 6.33
N PHE A 136 5.63 2.62 7.40
CA PHE A 136 5.76 3.40 8.63
C PHE A 136 6.46 2.65 9.78
N ALA A 137 6.95 1.42 9.55
CA ALA A 137 7.83 0.74 10.50
C ALA A 137 9.16 1.50 10.66
N ASP A 138 9.93 1.17 11.70
CA ASP A 138 11.23 1.82 11.93
C ASP A 138 12.24 1.53 10.79
N ASP A 139 13.33 2.31 10.77
CA ASP A 139 14.31 2.29 9.68
C ASP A 139 14.96 0.91 9.48
N ALA A 140 15.09 0.09 10.51
CA ALA A 140 15.77 -1.20 10.43
C ALA A 140 14.88 -2.32 9.85
N HIS A 141 13.55 -2.13 9.82
CA HIS A 141 12.61 -3.22 9.52
C HIS A 141 11.73 -2.97 8.29
N TRP A 142 11.50 -1.70 7.89
CA TRP A 142 10.47 -1.38 6.90
C TRP A 142 10.64 -2.11 5.54
N LEU A 143 11.88 -2.30 5.07
CA LEU A 143 12.18 -2.99 3.82
C LEU A 143 11.76 -4.46 3.89
N GLY A 144 12.31 -5.23 4.84
CA GLY A 144 11.98 -6.65 4.95
C GLY A 144 10.54 -6.91 5.37
N LEU A 145 9.92 -6.06 6.20
CA LEU A 145 8.49 -6.18 6.51
C LEU A 145 7.61 -5.96 5.27
N THR A 146 7.97 -4.98 4.43
CA THR A 146 7.27 -4.70 3.17
C THR A 146 7.41 -5.87 2.18
N ALA A 147 8.61 -6.46 2.08
CA ALA A 147 8.83 -7.65 1.26
C ALA A 147 8.06 -8.86 1.81
N LEU A 148 8.13 -9.13 3.11
CA LEU A 148 7.51 -10.28 3.75
C LEU A 148 5.98 -10.26 3.58
N GLN A 149 5.32 -9.13 3.85
CA GLN A 149 3.86 -9.05 3.71
C GLN A 149 3.40 -9.31 2.27
N ALA A 150 4.19 -8.93 1.26
CA ALA A 150 3.92 -9.22 -0.14
C ALA A 150 4.08 -10.73 -0.42
N LEU A 151 5.24 -11.28 -0.05
CA LEU A 151 5.66 -12.66 -0.33
C LEU A 151 4.75 -13.73 0.26
N ILE A 152 4.14 -13.48 1.42
CA ILE A 152 3.20 -14.42 2.07
C ILE A 152 2.02 -14.79 1.14
N THR A 153 1.73 -13.98 0.12
CA THR A 153 0.63 -14.26 -0.83
C THR A 153 1.01 -14.18 -2.30
N HIS A 154 2.07 -13.42 -2.64
CA HIS A 154 2.48 -13.12 -4.01
C HIS A 154 3.99 -13.33 -4.12
N ASN A 155 4.41 -14.60 -4.27
CA ASN A 155 5.82 -14.98 -4.27
C ASN A 155 6.47 -14.69 -5.63
N HIS A 156 6.67 -13.40 -5.93
CA HIS A 156 7.16 -12.94 -7.23
C HIS A 156 8.07 -11.70 -7.09
N PRO A 157 9.26 -11.67 -7.75
CA PRO A 157 10.18 -10.53 -7.69
C PRO A 157 9.53 -9.16 -7.98
N ARG A 158 8.81 -9.04 -9.11
CA ARG A 158 7.99 -7.85 -9.44
C ARG A 158 7.11 -7.38 -8.28
N ALA A 159 6.41 -8.29 -7.58
CA ALA A 159 5.52 -7.91 -6.48
C ALA A 159 6.31 -7.24 -5.33
N VAL A 160 7.46 -7.83 -4.98
CA VAL A 160 8.35 -7.31 -3.94
C VAL A 160 8.95 -5.98 -4.37
N THR A 161 9.55 -5.90 -5.55
CA THR A 161 10.18 -4.66 -6.04
C THR A 161 9.17 -3.50 -6.14
N SER A 162 7.96 -3.75 -6.65
CA SER A 162 6.88 -2.76 -6.66
C SER A 162 6.48 -2.32 -5.24
N ALA A 163 6.36 -3.26 -4.29
CA ALA A 163 6.02 -2.95 -2.91
C ALA A 163 7.08 -2.08 -2.23
N LEU A 164 8.37 -2.37 -2.44
CA LEU A 164 9.46 -1.57 -1.87
C LEU A 164 9.45 -0.14 -2.43
N LEU A 165 9.27 0.04 -3.75
CA LEU A 165 9.17 1.36 -4.37
C LEU A 165 7.98 2.17 -3.85
N LEU A 166 6.81 1.55 -3.69
CA LEU A 166 5.65 2.24 -3.12
C LEU A 166 5.85 2.57 -1.64
N ALA A 167 6.42 1.66 -0.84
CA ALA A 167 6.70 1.90 0.57
C ALA A 167 7.70 3.05 0.76
N ASP A 168 8.75 3.10 -0.06
CA ASP A 168 9.73 4.19 -0.07
C ASP A 168 9.09 5.54 -0.45
N ALA A 169 8.20 5.53 -1.44
CA ALA A 169 7.42 6.71 -1.83
C ALA A 169 6.50 7.21 -0.71
N VAL A 170 5.78 6.31 -0.01
CA VAL A 170 4.94 6.65 1.14
C VAL A 170 5.79 7.22 2.29
N ARG A 171 6.90 6.56 2.63
CA ARG A 171 7.81 6.98 3.71
C ARG A 171 8.38 8.36 3.48
N ASN A 172 8.72 8.69 2.23
CA ASN A 172 9.37 9.94 1.85
C ASN A 172 8.42 10.97 1.21
N ALA A 173 7.12 10.73 1.23
CA ALA A 173 6.13 11.55 0.52
C ALA A 173 6.22 13.07 0.80
N PRO A 174 6.44 13.56 2.04
CA PRO A 174 6.57 15.00 2.28
C PRO A 174 7.77 15.64 1.57
N ALA A 175 8.89 14.92 1.51
CA ALA A 175 10.13 15.43 0.89
C ALA A 175 10.10 15.31 -0.64
N ARG A 176 9.22 14.45 -1.17
CA ARG A 176 9.16 14.08 -2.60
C ARG A 176 7.84 14.48 -3.26
N ALA A 177 7.01 15.27 -2.58
CA ALA A 177 5.72 15.71 -3.07
C ALA A 177 5.83 16.33 -4.48
N GLY A 178 4.99 15.87 -5.40
CA GLY A 178 4.99 16.25 -6.81
C GLY A 178 6.13 15.68 -7.66
N ASN A 179 6.99 14.80 -7.11
CA ASN A 179 8.17 14.26 -7.80
C ASN A 179 8.39 12.75 -7.54
N LEU A 180 7.41 12.04 -6.98
CA LEU A 180 7.48 10.64 -6.57
C LEU A 180 7.90 9.72 -7.71
N LEU A 181 7.39 9.92 -8.94
CA LEU A 181 7.78 9.10 -10.10
C LEU A 181 9.27 9.22 -10.42
N ILE A 182 9.84 10.43 -10.36
CA ILE A 182 11.25 10.67 -10.65
C ILE A 182 12.12 10.01 -9.57
N PHE A 183 11.73 10.09 -8.30
CA PHE A 183 12.45 9.42 -7.22
C PHE A 183 12.36 7.89 -7.32
N ALA A 184 11.20 7.34 -7.69
CA ALA A 184 11.07 5.90 -7.93
C ALA A 184 11.97 5.43 -9.09
N MET A 185 12.07 6.22 -10.16
CA MET A 185 12.99 5.92 -11.27
C MET A 185 14.46 6.03 -10.86
N ALA A 186 14.82 7.01 -10.03
CA ALA A 186 16.17 7.15 -9.50
C ALA A 186 16.57 5.95 -8.62
N GLU A 187 15.66 5.46 -7.79
CA GLU A 187 15.88 4.27 -6.97
C GLU A 187 15.99 3.00 -7.83
N ALA A 188 15.16 2.86 -8.87
CA ALA A 188 15.30 1.77 -9.85
C ALA A 188 16.68 1.78 -10.53
N ALA A 189 17.19 2.97 -10.92
CA ALA A 189 18.53 3.10 -11.48
C ALA A 189 19.62 2.72 -10.46
N ALA A 190 19.49 3.14 -9.20
CA ALA A 190 20.42 2.78 -8.14
C ALA A 190 20.46 1.26 -7.89
N LEU A 191 19.32 0.57 -8.01
CA LEU A 191 19.24 -0.90 -7.95
C LEU A 191 19.96 -1.58 -9.12
N TYR A 192 19.74 -1.11 -10.36
CA TYR A 192 20.49 -1.61 -11.53
C TYR A 192 22.00 -1.42 -11.38
N ASP A 193 22.42 -0.27 -10.86
CA ASP A 193 23.84 0.05 -10.66
C ASP A 193 24.46 -0.63 -9.43
N GLY A 194 23.66 -1.32 -8.62
CA GLY A 194 24.12 -1.95 -7.37
C GLY A 194 24.50 -0.95 -6.28
N THR A 195 24.00 0.29 -6.36
CA THR A 195 24.33 1.39 -5.44
C THR A 195 23.22 1.74 -4.45
N SER A 196 22.03 1.15 -4.62
CA SER A 196 20.91 1.33 -3.67
C SER A 196 21.28 0.86 -2.26
N ALA A 197 20.96 1.66 -1.26
CA ALA A 197 21.15 1.31 0.15
C ALA A 197 20.30 0.10 0.57
N TRP A 198 19.22 -0.21 -0.15
CA TRP A 198 18.37 -1.38 0.14
C TRP A 198 19.13 -2.69 0.03
N LEU A 199 20.16 -2.73 -0.82
CA LEU A 199 20.99 -3.90 -1.01
C LEU A 199 21.81 -4.23 0.23
N GLU A 200 22.07 -3.27 1.12
CA GLU A 200 22.81 -3.49 2.37
C GLU A 200 21.88 -3.75 3.58
N ASP A 201 20.56 -3.74 3.38
CA ASP A 201 19.60 -3.92 4.46
C ASP A 201 19.59 -5.36 5.00
N SER A 202 20.00 -5.51 6.26
CA SER A 202 20.17 -6.82 6.88
C SER A 202 18.86 -7.57 7.10
N TYR A 203 17.76 -6.86 7.39
CA TYR A 203 16.46 -7.46 7.66
C TYR A 203 15.82 -7.97 6.37
N LEU A 204 15.88 -7.16 5.29
CA LEU A 204 15.47 -7.56 3.94
C LEU A 204 16.23 -8.79 3.46
N ARG A 205 17.56 -8.81 3.62
CA ARG A 205 18.38 -9.99 3.28
C ARG A 205 17.92 -11.24 4.02
N ARG A 206 17.65 -11.14 5.33
CA ARG A 206 17.15 -12.26 6.13
C ARG A 206 15.75 -12.73 5.67
N VAL A 207 14.86 -11.81 5.32
CA VAL A 207 13.53 -12.13 4.79
C VAL A 207 13.61 -12.84 3.45
N LEU A 208 14.53 -12.43 2.56
CA LEU A 208 14.69 -13.01 1.22
C LEU A 208 15.54 -14.27 1.17
N ALA A 209 16.34 -14.56 2.20
CA ALA A 209 17.25 -15.71 2.26
C ALA A 209 16.60 -17.07 1.92
N PRO A 210 15.34 -17.38 2.28
CA PRO A 210 14.71 -18.63 1.85
C PRO A 210 14.48 -18.75 0.34
N LEU A 211 14.50 -17.65 -0.40
CA LEU A 211 14.24 -17.58 -1.85
C LEU A 211 15.51 -17.34 -2.68
N THR A 212 16.45 -16.55 -2.17
CA THR A 212 17.62 -16.10 -2.92
C THR A 212 18.74 -15.65 -2.00
N ASP A 213 19.99 -15.93 -2.40
CA ASP A 213 21.20 -15.33 -1.82
C ASP A 213 21.66 -14.08 -2.61
N ASP A 214 21.11 -13.87 -3.81
CA ASP A 214 21.37 -12.70 -4.66
C ASP A 214 20.17 -11.74 -4.61
N VAL A 215 20.18 -10.87 -3.59
CA VAL A 215 19.13 -9.85 -3.41
C VAL A 215 19.15 -8.82 -4.54
N ALA A 216 20.33 -8.44 -5.04
CA ALA A 216 20.47 -7.47 -6.13
C ALA A 216 19.83 -8.02 -7.42
N GLY A 217 20.22 -9.22 -7.84
CA GLY A 217 19.64 -9.88 -9.00
C GLY A 217 18.13 -10.15 -8.83
N TYR A 218 17.66 -10.48 -7.63
CA TYR A 218 16.23 -10.64 -7.36
C TYR A 218 15.44 -9.35 -7.57
N LEU A 219 15.90 -8.22 -7.01
CA LEU A 219 15.21 -6.95 -7.17
C LEU A 219 15.28 -6.43 -8.61
N VAL A 220 16.42 -6.59 -9.29
CA VAL A 220 16.60 -6.28 -10.72
C VAL A 220 15.69 -7.12 -11.59
N ALA A 221 15.52 -8.42 -11.31
CA ALA A 221 14.55 -9.26 -12.03
C ALA A 221 13.11 -8.76 -11.87
N GLY A 222 12.78 -8.14 -10.72
CA GLY A 222 11.50 -7.45 -10.54
C GLY A 222 11.41 -6.14 -11.34
N LEU A 223 12.51 -5.39 -11.50
CA LEU A 223 12.57 -4.20 -12.33
C LEU A 223 12.36 -4.52 -13.82
N ASP A 224 13.06 -5.55 -14.30
CA ASP A 224 13.00 -6.04 -15.69
C ASP A 224 11.64 -6.65 -16.03
N ASP A 225 10.91 -7.16 -15.05
CA ASP A 225 9.53 -7.61 -15.23
C ASP A 225 8.55 -6.45 -15.05
N ARG A 226 8.51 -5.59 -16.07
CA ARG A 226 7.54 -4.50 -16.30
C ARG A 226 7.55 -3.31 -15.33
N VAL A 227 8.26 -3.34 -14.20
CA VAL A 227 8.28 -2.19 -13.26
C VAL A 227 8.91 -0.96 -13.90
N THR A 228 10.09 -1.09 -14.51
CA THR A 228 10.74 0.04 -15.20
C THR A 228 9.91 0.54 -16.38
N ASP A 229 9.26 -0.36 -17.12
CA ASP A 229 8.37 -0.01 -18.23
C ASP A 229 7.16 0.79 -17.73
N ALA A 230 6.51 0.34 -16.65
CA ALA A 230 5.35 1.00 -16.07
C ALA A 230 5.69 2.39 -15.54
N LEU A 231 6.82 2.55 -14.84
CA LEU A 231 7.29 3.86 -14.37
C LEU A 231 7.62 4.80 -15.54
N THR A 232 8.23 4.28 -16.62
CA THR A 232 8.53 5.05 -17.84
C THR A 232 7.25 5.49 -18.55
N ALA A 233 6.26 4.60 -18.65
CA ALA A 233 4.96 4.92 -19.21
C ALA A 233 4.24 5.99 -18.38
N ALA A 234 4.27 5.89 -17.05
CA ALA A 234 3.68 6.89 -16.15
C ALA A 234 4.37 8.26 -16.26
N LEU A 235 5.70 8.30 -16.37
CA LEU A 235 6.43 9.55 -16.65
C LEU A 235 6.07 10.14 -18.02
N THR A 236 5.80 9.30 -19.01
CA THR A 236 5.35 9.74 -20.34
C THR A 236 3.95 10.35 -20.25
N ALA A 237 3.00 9.64 -19.63
CA ALA A 237 1.65 10.15 -19.39
C ALA A 237 1.66 11.46 -18.60
N GLN A 238 2.49 11.57 -17.55
CA GLN A 238 2.66 12.80 -16.77
C GLN A 238 3.11 13.99 -17.63
N ARG A 239 3.98 13.75 -18.62
CA ARG A 239 4.44 14.80 -19.54
C ARG A 239 3.36 15.19 -20.53
N GLU A 240 2.53 14.24 -20.98
CA GLU A 240 1.44 14.49 -21.92
C GLU A 240 0.32 15.32 -21.30
N ILE A 241 0.00 15.09 -20.02
CA ILE A 241 -1.02 15.87 -19.30
C ILE A 241 -0.50 17.21 -18.76
N ARG A 242 0.82 17.45 -18.82
CA ARG A 242 1.43 18.65 -18.26
C ARG A 242 0.94 19.90 -18.99
N GLY A 243 0.29 20.79 -18.23
CA GLY A 243 -0.23 22.06 -18.76
C GLY A 243 -1.60 21.94 -19.42
N LEU A 244 -2.19 20.74 -19.48
CA LEU A 244 -3.61 20.57 -19.77
C LEU A 244 -4.45 21.02 -18.57
N ASP A 245 -5.69 21.40 -18.84
CA ASP A 245 -6.68 21.56 -17.78
C ASP A 245 -7.00 20.16 -17.19
N PRO A 246 -7.08 20.01 -15.86
CA PRO A 246 -7.52 18.77 -15.20
C PRO A 246 -8.75 18.08 -15.80
N VAL A 247 -9.70 18.85 -16.35
CA VAL A 247 -10.89 18.31 -17.02
C VAL A 247 -10.56 17.50 -18.28
N GLU A 248 -9.34 17.65 -18.82
CA GLU A 248 -8.87 16.97 -20.04
C GLU A 248 -7.92 15.80 -19.76
N TYR A 249 -7.61 15.47 -18.48
CA TYR A 249 -6.63 14.42 -18.15
C TYR A 249 -7.03 13.03 -18.66
N GLY A 250 -8.33 12.73 -18.73
CA GLY A 250 -8.84 11.43 -19.18
C GLY A 250 -8.56 10.28 -18.21
N ASP A 251 -8.55 9.06 -18.73
CA ASP A 251 -8.29 7.83 -17.97
C ASP A 251 -6.81 7.76 -17.54
N PRO A 252 -6.47 7.75 -16.23
CA PRO A 252 -5.09 7.63 -15.79
C PRO A 252 -4.44 6.32 -16.26
N CYS A 253 -5.21 5.27 -16.57
CA CYS A 253 -4.68 4.00 -17.07
C CYS A 253 -4.15 4.06 -18.51
N PHE A 254 -4.50 5.11 -19.27
CA PHE A 254 -4.17 5.19 -20.69
C PHE A 254 -2.65 5.17 -20.91
N GLY A 255 -2.18 4.21 -21.72
CA GLY A 255 -0.75 4.08 -22.06
C GLY A 255 0.13 3.41 -20.99
N ILE A 256 -0.38 3.10 -19.80
CA ILE A 256 0.39 2.52 -18.69
C ILE A 256 -0.04 1.06 -18.44
N GLY A 257 -1.34 0.85 -18.23
CA GLY A 257 -1.91 -0.41 -17.80
C GLY A 257 -3.07 -0.18 -16.84
N GLN A 258 -3.75 -1.27 -16.46
CA GLN A 258 -4.99 -1.21 -15.69
C GLN A 258 -4.79 -1.46 -14.17
N GLY A 259 -3.57 -1.56 -13.67
CA GLY A 259 -3.35 -1.68 -12.22
C GLY A 259 -3.70 -3.04 -11.59
N TRP A 260 -4.14 -4.04 -12.34
CA TRP A 260 -4.39 -5.40 -11.82
C TRP A 260 -3.12 -6.13 -11.35
N GLU A 261 -1.95 -5.65 -11.80
CA GLU A 261 -0.65 -6.17 -11.40
C GLU A 261 0.21 -5.05 -10.80
N SER A 262 1.13 -5.43 -9.91
CA SER A 262 1.79 -4.50 -8.99
C SER A 262 2.57 -3.38 -9.68
N ALA A 263 3.17 -3.61 -10.86
CA ALA A 263 3.99 -2.62 -11.53
C ALA A 263 3.16 -1.41 -11.99
N THR A 264 2.10 -1.66 -12.78
CA THR A 264 1.23 -0.59 -13.27
C THR A 264 0.39 0.01 -12.15
N ALA A 265 -0.01 -0.78 -11.15
CA ALA A 265 -0.77 -0.27 -10.00
C ALA A 265 0.04 0.80 -9.24
N VAL A 266 1.32 0.50 -8.93
CA VAL A 266 2.22 1.45 -8.26
C VAL A 266 2.52 2.65 -9.14
N ALA A 267 2.81 2.44 -10.44
CA ALA A 267 3.10 3.55 -11.35
C ALA A 267 1.92 4.54 -11.48
N LEU A 268 0.68 4.04 -11.53
CA LEU A 268 -0.54 4.85 -11.55
C LEU A 268 -0.74 5.62 -10.25
N ALA A 269 -0.55 4.98 -9.10
CA ALA A 269 -0.66 5.64 -7.80
C ALA A 269 0.34 6.79 -7.64
N LEU A 270 1.59 6.58 -8.09
CA LEU A 270 2.63 7.62 -8.09
C LEU A 270 2.29 8.77 -9.05
N LEU A 271 1.78 8.46 -10.25
CA LEU A 271 1.32 9.47 -11.22
C LEU A 271 0.24 10.38 -10.61
N VAL A 272 -0.81 9.78 -10.03
CA VAL A 272 -1.90 10.52 -9.40
C VAL A 272 -1.36 11.37 -8.25
N ALA A 273 -0.57 10.78 -7.36
CA ALA A 273 -0.05 11.49 -6.20
C ALA A 273 0.83 12.68 -6.61
N ASP A 274 1.61 12.56 -7.70
CA ASP A 274 2.37 13.69 -8.23
C ASP A 274 1.50 14.83 -8.78
N GLN A 275 0.29 14.54 -9.27
CA GLN A 275 -0.65 15.58 -9.70
C GLN A 275 -1.41 16.22 -8.54
N ALA A 276 -1.43 15.59 -7.37
CA ALA A 276 -2.23 16.01 -6.21
C ALA A 276 -1.39 16.46 -4.99
N THR A 277 -0.06 16.43 -5.10
CA THR A 277 0.86 16.80 -4.02
C THR A 277 1.91 17.80 -4.48
N GLY A 278 2.39 18.61 -3.52
CA GLY A 278 3.37 19.66 -3.76
C GLY A 278 2.74 21.05 -3.94
N PRO A 279 3.56 22.12 -3.93
CA PRO A 279 3.07 23.49 -3.89
C PRO A 279 2.35 23.95 -5.16
N ASN A 280 2.62 23.28 -6.30
CA ASN A 280 2.05 23.62 -7.61
C ASN A 280 1.24 22.44 -8.18
N ALA A 281 0.69 21.59 -7.31
CA ALA A 281 -0.14 20.47 -7.73
C ALA A 281 -1.33 20.98 -8.57
N PRO A 282 -1.56 20.46 -9.79
CA PRO A 282 -2.70 20.86 -10.61
C PRO A 282 -4.04 20.37 -10.05
N LEU A 283 -4.04 19.31 -9.24
CA LEU A 283 -5.23 18.77 -8.58
C LEU A 283 -5.20 19.08 -7.09
N THR A 284 -6.38 19.32 -6.51
CA THR A 284 -6.52 19.23 -5.06
C THR A 284 -6.37 17.77 -4.62
N PRO A 285 -6.08 17.48 -3.34
CA PRO A 285 -6.06 16.11 -2.83
C PRO A 285 -7.35 15.31 -3.11
N ALA A 286 -8.51 15.96 -3.03
CA ALA A 286 -9.80 15.34 -3.34
C ALA A 286 -9.97 15.06 -4.83
N ASP A 287 -9.58 16.00 -5.70
CA ASP A 287 -9.67 15.83 -7.16
C ASP A 287 -8.69 14.74 -7.64
N GLY A 288 -7.50 14.66 -7.06
CA GLY A 288 -6.55 13.58 -7.32
C GLY A 288 -7.12 12.21 -6.98
N LEU A 289 -7.76 12.08 -5.81
CA LEU A 289 -8.40 10.83 -5.40
C LEU A 289 -9.60 10.47 -6.32
N GLY A 290 -10.40 11.47 -6.70
CA GLY A 290 -11.47 11.30 -7.66
C GLY A 290 -10.97 10.87 -9.04
N TRP A 291 -9.84 11.43 -9.50
CA TRP A 291 -9.20 11.04 -10.76
C TRP A 291 -8.69 9.60 -10.71
N ALA A 292 -8.04 9.17 -9.62
CA ALA A 292 -7.64 7.77 -9.44
C ALA A 292 -8.81 6.79 -9.48
N ALA A 293 -9.91 7.14 -8.81
CA ALA A 293 -11.15 6.35 -8.83
C ALA A 293 -11.81 6.32 -10.22
N THR A 294 -11.52 7.31 -11.07
CA THR A 294 -12.02 7.41 -12.44
C THR A 294 -11.08 6.71 -13.43
N SER A 295 -10.84 5.42 -13.22
CA SER A 295 -9.89 4.64 -14.02
C SER A 295 -10.53 3.41 -14.64
N ASN A 296 -10.08 3.01 -15.84
CA ASN A 296 -10.59 1.80 -16.52
C ASN A 296 -10.08 0.49 -15.90
N GLY A 297 -9.31 0.59 -14.81
CA GLY A 297 -8.56 -0.49 -14.22
C GLY A 297 -9.11 -0.93 -12.86
N ASP A 298 -8.17 -1.37 -12.03
CA ASP A 298 -8.33 -1.74 -10.63
C ASP A 298 -8.51 -0.47 -9.77
N SER A 299 -9.68 0.15 -9.91
CA SER A 299 -9.93 1.52 -9.49
C SER A 299 -9.83 1.73 -7.98
N ASP A 300 -10.27 0.76 -7.17
CA ASP A 300 -10.10 0.78 -5.73
C ASP A 300 -8.63 0.65 -5.33
N SER A 301 -7.87 -0.30 -5.90
CA SER A 301 -6.44 -0.44 -5.61
C SER A 301 -5.63 0.80 -5.98
N ILE A 302 -5.87 1.35 -7.18
CA ILE A 302 -5.17 2.56 -7.65
C ILE A 302 -5.48 3.74 -6.73
N ALA A 303 -6.76 3.97 -6.41
CA ALA A 303 -7.19 5.08 -5.57
C ALA A 303 -6.73 4.91 -4.11
N SER A 304 -6.75 3.68 -3.58
CA SER A 304 -6.25 3.32 -2.25
C SER A 304 -4.78 3.71 -2.08
N MET A 305 -3.92 3.29 -3.01
CA MET A 305 -2.49 3.61 -2.96
C MET A 305 -2.20 5.09 -3.23
N ALA A 306 -2.94 5.73 -4.16
CA ALA A 306 -2.82 7.17 -4.39
C ALA A 306 -3.22 7.96 -3.12
N GLY A 307 -4.31 7.58 -2.46
CA GLY A 307 -4.74 8.13 -1.19
C GLY A 307 -3.70 7.94 -0.08
N ALA A 308 -3.04 6.78 -0.02
CA ALA A 308 -1.95 6.56 0.92
C ALA A 308 -0.81 7.57 0.72
N LEU A 309 -0.36 7.78 -0.52
CA LEU A 309 0.72 8.71 -0.87
C LEU A 309 0.35 10.16 -0.57
N ILE A 310 -0.84 10.60 -1.01
CA ILE A 310 -1.34 11.96 -0.80
C ILE A 310 -1.49 12.24 0.69
N GLY A 311 -2.07 11.30 1.46
CA GLY A 311 -2.21 11.42 2.90
C GLY A 311 -0.87 11.45 3.63
N ALA A 312 0.07 10.58 3.24
CA ALA A 312 1.40 10.51 3.85
C ALA A 312 2.25 11.77 3.60
N ALA A 313 1.96 12.54 2.56
CA ALA A 313 2.65 13.79 2.25
C ALA A 313 2.32 14.93 3.23
N SER A 314 1.20 14.82 3.96
CA SER A 314 0.72 15.87 4.87
C SER A 314 0.89 15.53 6.34
N SER A 315 1.46 16.47 7.09
CA SER A 315 1.51 16.45 8.56
C SER A 315 0.32 17.14 9.24
N GLU A 316 -0.65 17.64 8.47
CA GLU A 316 -1.85 18.30 9.03
C GLU A 316 -2.84 17.25 9.58
N PRO A 317 -3.25 17.33 10.85
CA PRO A 317 -4.27 16.44 11.40
C PRO A 317 -5.60 16.57 10.67
N PHE A 318 -6.32 15.45 10.51
CA PHE A 318 -7.61 15.41 9.84
C PHE A 318 -7.57 15.93 8.40
N PHE A 319 -6.42 15.75 7.71
CA PHE A 319 -6.15 16.26 6.37
C PHE A 319 -7.30 16.02 5.38
N TRP A 320 -7.84 14.80 5.32
CA TRP A 320 -8.89 14.48 4.35
C TRP A 320 -10.23 15.19 4.59
N THR A 321 -10.58 15.48 5.84
CA THR A 321 -11.84 16.18 6.16
C THR A 321 -11.65 17.69 6.17
N SER A 322 -10.53 18.18 6.71
CA SER A 322 -10.29 19.61 6.96
C SER A 322 -9.63 20.30 5.76
N THR A 323 -8.68 19.64 5.11
CA THR A 323 -7.92 20.19 3.97
C THR A 323 -8.52 19.76 2.64
N ALA A 324 -8.79 18.47 2.47
CA ALA A 324 -9.39 17.94 1.24
C ALA A 324 -10.93 18.10 1.21
N GLY A 325 -11.57 18.46 2.32
CA GLY A 325 -13.00 18.78 2.37
C GLY A 325 -13.94 17.58 2.15
N LEU A 326 -13.48 16.35 2.36
CA LEU A 326 -14.29 15.15 2.15
C LEU A 326 -15.20 14.86 3.37
N ASP A 327 -16.47 14.60 3.11
CA ASP A 327 -17.44 14.12 4.12
C ASP A 327 -17.39 12.59 4.22
N LEU A 328 -16.33 12.09 4.86
CA LEU A 328 -16.04 10.66 4.96
C LEU A 328 -17.00 9.95 5.92
N LYS A 329 -17.79 9.02 5.39
CA LYS A 329 -18.78 8.22 6.13
C LYS A 329 -18.53 6.72 5.95
N PHE A 330 -17.53 6.21 6.64
CA PHE A 330 -17.21 4.77 6.63
C PHE A 330 -18.20 3.95 7.46
N GLU A 331 -18.26 2.66 7.17
CA GLU A 331 -19.00 1.72 8.03
C GLU A 331 -18.44 1.75 9.46
N ARG A 332 -19.32 1.69 10.46
CA ARG A 332 -18.98 1.90 11.89
C ARG A 332 -17.78 1.06 12.35
N ARG A 333 -17.67 -0.18 11.88
CA ARG A 333 -16.54 -1.07 12.21
C ARG A 333 -15.20 -0.53 11.74
N TYR A 334 -15.13 -0.01 10.51
CA TYR A 334 -13.89 0.48 9.91
C TYR A 334 -13.57 1.91 10.34
N ALA A 335 -14.57 2.76 10.59
CA ALA A 335 -14.35 4.05 11.25
C ALA A 335 -13.67 3.87 12.63
N LYS A 336 -14.11 2.85 13.39
CA LYS A 336 -13.48 2.49 14.67
C LYS A 336 -12.07 1.92 14.47
N ALA A 337 -11.87 1.06 13.47
CA ALA A 337 -10.56 0.48 13.15
C ALA A 337 -9.55 1.56 12.74
N LEU A 338 -9.91 2.50 11.86
CA LEU A 338 -9.08 3.66 11.50
C LEU A 338 -8.66 4.47 12.73
N THR A 339 -9.62 4.77 13.62
CA THR A 339 -9.36 5.52 14.85
C THR A 339 -8.42 4.76 15.79
N LEU A 340 -8.57 3.44 15.89
CA LEU A 340 -7.71 2.60 16.73
C LEU A 340 -6.30 2.52 16.14
N ALA A 341 -6.17 2.21 14.86
CA ALA A 341 -4.89 2.06 14.16
C ALA A 341 -4.06 3.35 14.18
N ALA A 342 -4.72 4.50 13.99
CA ALA A 342 -4.09 5.82 14.13
C ALA A 342 -3.61 6.13 15.56
N ARG A 343 -4.11 5.44 16.59
CA ARG A 343 -3.68 5.64 17.99
C ARG A 343 -2.64 4.62 18.43
N SER A 344 -2.79 3.36 18.07
CA SER A 344 -1.81 2.31 18.37
C SER A 344 -0.48 2.59 17.68
N GLN A 345 -0.54 3.13 16.46
CA GLN A 345 0.63 3.28 15.57
C GLN A 345 1.29 1.92 15.30
N VAL A 346 2.20 1.85 14.34
CA VAL A 346 3.10 0.69 14.21
C VAL A 346 4.23 0.92 15.21
N SER A 347 4.01 0.60 16.49
CA SER A 347 5.06 0.65 17.50
C SER A 347 5.89 -0.64 17.42
N ALA A 348 6.76 -0.76 16.42
CA ALA A 348 7.74 -1.83 16.39
C ALA A 348 8.69 -1.69 17.61
N GLY A 349 8.82 -2.76 18.41
CA GLY A 349 9.86 -2.88 19.45
C GLY A 349 9.72 -2.02 20.72
N GLY A 350 8.56 -1.39 20.96
CA GLY A 350 8.34 -0.66 22.21
C GLY A 350 8.00 -1.59 23.36
N ALA A 351 8.88 -1.69 24.37
CA ALA A 351 8.74 -2.49 25.60
C ALA A 351 7.54 -2.10 26.52
N ALA A 352 6.34 -1.97 25.97
CA ALA A 352 5.17 -1.39 26.62
C ALA A 352 4.01 -2.39 26.70
N ARG A 353 4.28 -3.63 27.13
CA ARG A 353 3.23 -4.57 27.54
C ARG A 353 3.57 -5.42 28.77
N THR A 354 4.37 -4.92 29.70
CA THR A 354 4.62 -5.57 31.01
C THR A 354 3.86 -4.96 32.20
N ALA A 355 3.02 -3.94 32.01
CA ALA A 355 2.30 -3.30 33.11
C ALA A 355 0.78 -3.57 33.09
N LYS A 356 0.35 -4.84 33.17
CA LYS A 356 -1.04 -5.15 33.59
C LYS A 356 -1.31 -6.56 34.12
N LYS A 357 -0.29 -7.23 34.67
CA LYS A 357 -0.44 -8.58 35.25
C LYS A 357 0.26 -8.76 36.60
N VAL A 358 0.26 -7.77 37.48
CA VAL A 358 0.55 -7.98 38.91
C VAL A 358 -0.30 -7.03 39.77
N ALA A 359 -1.59 -7.33 39.88
CA ALA A 359 -2.44 -6.82 40.96
C ALA A 359 -3.62 -7.79 41.16
N ALA A 360 -3.27 -9.05 41.43
CA ALA A 360 -4.16 -10.02 42.05
C ALA A 360 -3.29 -10.80 43.03
N GLY A 361 -3.04 -10.20 44.19
CA GLY A 361 -2.49 -10.91 45.34
C GLY A 361 -3.54 -11.87 45.89
N PRO A 362 -3.16 -13.05 46.41
CA PRO A 362 -4.08 -13.94 47.08
C PRO A 362 -4.36 -13.43 48.50
N VAL A 363 -5.63 -13.56 48.89
CA VAL A 363 -6.26 -13.58 50.23
C VAL A 363 -5.44 -13.05 51.41
#